data_AF-A0A9X6Y745-F1
#
_entry.id   AF-A0A9X6Y745-F1
#
_cell.length_a   1.000
_cell.length_b   1.000
_cell.length_c   1.000
_cell.angle_alpha   90.00
_cell.angle_beta   90.00
_cell.angle_gamma   90.00
#
_symmetry.space_group_name_H-M   'P 1'
#
loop_
_entity.id
_entity.type
_entity.pdbx_description
1 polymer ?
#
loop_
_entity_poly.entity_id
_entity_poly.type
_entity_poly.pdbx_seq_one_letter_code
_entity_poly.pdbx_strand_id
1 'polypeptide(L)'
;GDYVTRISMSDVHWEAEQNTGFASVGNRTKPKGQVFINESGDYPTTWNQFRGRLWLARTGNRWEAYISKFSSGTEMDDSERFVVWVDEEKANMSKVAQVQISICQFSNNMFCQDMSIDDLKIWKVNMNTQGNLPYIADKGDKIVVDTERRSVTIEGKSARNIKDLFSSFPIIQRGKNRLEIMPPNIGKAKVTYRERYK
;
A
#
# COMPACT_ATOMS: atom_id res chain seq x y z
N GLY A 1 3.20 -24.83 7.88
CA GLY A 1 2.47 -24.21 9.00
C GLY A 1 1.11 -23.77 8.51
N ASP A 2 0.07 -23.94 9.33
CA ASP A 2 -1.24 -23.41 9.01
C ASP A 2 -1.25 -21.90 9.20
N TYR A 3 -1.60 -21.16 8.15
CA TYR A 3 -1.69 -19.70 8.20
C TYR A 3 -3.13 -19.26 7.92
N VAL A 4 -3.55 -18.19 8.61
CA VAL A 4 -4.86 -17.56 8.39
C VAL A 4 -4.86 -16.82 7.07
N THR A 5 -3.76 -16.14 6.76
CA THR A 5 -3.60 -15.36 5.54
C THR A 5 -2.10 -15.18 5.28
N ARG A 6 -1.74 -14.86 4.04
CA ARG A 6 -0.36 -14.66 3.62
C ARG A 6 -0.32 -13.58 2.55
N ILE A 7 0.73 -12.76 2.60
CA ILE A 7 1.17 -11.91 1.50
C ILE A 7 2.68 -12.07 1.35
N SER A 8 3.19 -12.15 0.12
CA SER A 8 4.62 -12.30 -0.17
C SER A 8 4.99 -11.80 -1.56
N MET A 9 6.27 -11.49 -1.73
CA MET A 9 6.94 -11.28 -3.01
C MET A 9 8.01 -12.36 -3.17
N SER A 10 8.08 -12.99 -4.34
CA SER A 10 9.04 -14.06 -4.60
C SER A 10 9.39 -14.18 -6.07
N ASP A 11 10.66 -14.44 -6.36
CA ASP A 11 11.07 -15.02 -7.63
C ASP A 11 11.14 -16.54 -7.49
N VAL A 12 10.48 -17.24 -8.41
CA VAL A 12 10.48 -18.72 -8.46
C VAL A 12 10.87 -19.22 -9.86
N HIS A 13 11.27 -18.33 -10.76
CA HIS A 13 11.65 -18.67 -12.12
C HIS A 13 13.15 -18.95 -12.19
N TRP A 14 13.51 -20.03 -12.90
CA TRP A 14 14.90 -20.49 -12.98
C TRP A 14 15.71 -19.74 -14.04
N GLU A 15 15.06 -19.40 -15.15
CA GLU A 15 15.71 -18.87 -16.36
C GLU A 15 15.42 -17.38 -16.61
N ALA A 16 14.61 -16.75 -15.77
CA ALA A 16 14.24 -15.35 -15.91
C ALA A 16 14.04 -14.70 -14.53
N GLU A 17 14.46 -13.44 -14.39
CA GLU A 17 14.06 -12.63 -13.25
C GLU A 17 12.59 -12.27 -13.44
N GLN A 18 11.70 -12.91 -12.67
CA GLN A 18 10.25 -12.72 -12.77
C GLN A 18 9.62 -12.82 -11.39
N ASN A 19 9.72 -11.71 -10.67
CA ASN A 19 9.08 -11.57 -9.37
C ASN A 19 7.56 -11.69 -9.49
N THR A 20 6.98 -12.46 -8.58
CA THR A 20 5.54 -12.71 -8.50
C THR A 20 5.02 -12.24 -7.14
N GLY A 21 3.96 -11.43 -7.18
CA GLY A 21 3.21 -11.04 -6.00
C GLY A 21 2.21 -12.14 -5.63
N PHE A 22 2.13 -12.49 -4.35
CA PHE A 22 1.20 -13.49 -3.85
C PHE A 22 0.43 -12.97 -2.65
N ALA A 23 -0.89 -13.15 -2.63
CA ALA A 23 -1.71 -12.91 -1.46
C ALA A 23 -2.87 -13.92 -1.39
N SER A 24 -3.14 -14.48 -0.21
CA SER A 24 -4.24 -15.43 -0.02
C SER A 24 -4.81 -15.41 1.40
N VAL A 25 -6.03 -15.90 1.54
CA VAL A 25 -6.63 -16.28 2.82
C VAL A 25 -6.82 -17.79 2.87
N GLY A 26 -6.57 -18.36 4.04
CA GLY A 26 -6.54 -19.80 4.21
C GLY A 26 -5.34 -20.45 3.52
N ASN A 27 -5.12 -21.70 3.86
CA ASN A 27 -4.12 -22.57 3.27
C ASN A 27 -4.79 -23.89 2.83
N ARG A 28 -4.00 -24.85 2.37
CA ARG A 28 -4.51 -26.13 1.85
C ARG A 28 -5.32 -26.96 2.86
N THR A 29 -5.17 -26.74 4.17
CA THR A 29 -5.91 -27.45 5.23
C THR A 29 -7.18 -26.73 5.66
N LYS A 30 -7.36 -25.45 5.30
CA LYS A 30 -8.56 -24.67 5.54
C LYS A 30 -9.52 -24.82 4.35
N PRO A 31 -10.75 -25.35 4.54
CA PRO A 31 -11.75 -25.32 3.48
C PRO A 31 -12.07 -23.87 3.11
N LYS A 32 -12.29 -23.62 1.82
CA LYS A 32 -12.68 -22.32 1.26
C LYS A 32 -11.64 -21.20 1.41
N GLY A 33 -10.36 -21.56 1.34
CA GLY A 33 -9.29 -20.58 1.11
C GLY A 33 -9.43 -19.92 -0.27
N GLN A 34 -8.99 -18.67 -0.39
CA GLN A 34 -9.05 -17.90 -1.63
C GLN A 34 -7.68 -17.28 -1.91
N VAL A 35 -7.22 -17.39 -3.15
CA VAL A 35 -6.06 -16.64 -3.64
C VAL A 35 -6.58 -15.31 -4.20
N PHE A 36 -6.01 -14.21 -3.71
CA PHE A 36 -6.35 -12.85 -4.13
C PHE A 36 -5.44 -12.39 -5.26
N ILE A 37 -4.14 -12.59 -5.09
CA ILE A 37 -3.10 -12.14 -6.00
C ILE A 37 -2.15 -13.31 -6.21
N ASN A 38 -1.84 -13.62 -7.47
CA ASN A 38 -0.82 -14.58 -7.88
C ASN A 38 -0.39 -14.25 -9.32
N GLU A 39 0.37 -13.16 -9.47
CA GLU A 39 0.72 -12.61 -10.79
C GLU A 39 2.03 -11.82 -10.76
N SER A 40 2.65 -11.67 -11.94
CA SER A 40 3.86 -10.84 -12.14
C SER A 40 3.54 -9.36 -12.38
N GLY A 41 2.26 -8.97 -12.43
CA GLY A 41 1.80 -7.61 -12.75
C GLY A 41 1.35 -7.48 -14.21
N ASP A 42 1.26 -6.24 -14.72
CA ASP A 42 0.85 -5.97 -16.11
C ASP A 42 1.88 -6.46 -17.14
N TYR A 43 3.14 -6.55 -16.73
CA TYR A 43 4.23 -7.14 -17.49
C TYR A 43 4.97 -8.18 -16.63
N PRO A 44 5.60 -9.20 -17.24
CA PRO A 44 6.35 -10.22 -16.48
C PRO A 44 7.45 -9.65 -15.56
N THR A 45 7.93 -8.45 -15.84
CA THR A 45 9.00 -7.77 -15.10
C THR A 45 8.50 -6.66 -14.17
N THR A 46 7.19 -6.44 -14.05
CA THR A 46 6.63 -5.31 -13.27
C THR A 46 7.16 -5.32 -11.84
N TRP A 47 7.20 -6.49 -11.19
CA TRP A 47 7.69 -6.62 -9.81
C TRP A 47 9.19 -6.83 -9.66
N ASN A 48 9.99 -6.87 -10.73
CA ASN A 48 11.44 -7.06 -10.62
C ASN A 48 12.10 -5.93 -9.85
N GLN A 49 13.23 -6.19 -9.19
CA GLN A 49 13.91 -5.22 -8.31
C GLN A 49 12.93 -4.55 -7.34
N PHE A 50 12.15 -5.38 -6.63
CA PHE A 50 11.01 -4.90 -5.85
C PHE A 50 11.48 -4.03 -4.68
N ARG A 51 11.10 -2.75 -4.72
CA ARG A 51 11.06 -1.86 -3.56
C ARG A 51 9.66 -1.29 -3.48
N GLY A 52 8.95 -1.55 -2.39
CA GLY A 52 7.52 -1.28 -2.37
C GLY A 52 6.84 -1.65 -1.07
N ARG A 53 5.50 -1.76 -1.11
CA ARG A 53 4.68 -2.12 0.06
C ARG A 53 3.93 -3.40 -0.20
N LEU A 54 3.87 -4.22 0.83
CA LEU A 54 2.95 -5.34 0.96
C LEU A 54 1.97 -4.98 2.07
N TRP A 55 0.68 -4.99 1.77
CA TRP A 55 -0.37 -4.69 2.74
C TRP A 55 -1.51 -5.67 2.61
N LEU A 56 -1.99 -6.13 3.76
CA LEU A 56 -3.02 -7.14 3.87
C LEU A 56 -3.86 -6.81 5.09
N ALA A 57 -5.17 -6.64 4.88
CA ALA A 57 -6.08 -6.22 5.92
C ALA A 57 -7.36 -7.05 5.92
N ARG A 58 -7.97 -7.12 7.10
CA ARG A 58 -9.31 -7.68 7.30
C ARG A 58 -10.14 -6.77 8.17
N THR A 59 -11.28 -6.34 7.63
CA THR A 59 -12.30 -5.56 8.35
C THR A 59 -13.62 -6.33 8.31
N GLY A 60 -14.01 -6.92 9.44
CA GLY A 60 -15.15 -7.85 9.47
C GLY A 60 -14.88 -9.09 8.62
N ASN A 61 -15.73 -9.36 7.64
CA ASN A 61 -15.57 -10.43 6.65
C ASN A 61 -14.96 -9.95 5.32
N ARG A 62 -14.55 -8.68 5.23
CA ARG A 62 -13.92 -8.10 4.04
C ARG A 62 -12.40 -8.18 4.17
N TRP A 63 -11.79 -8.79 3.16
CA TRP A 63 -10.35 -8.96 3.00
C TRP A 63 -9.84 -8.04 1.90
N GLU A 64 -8.67 -7.47 2.13
CA GLU A 64 -8.02 -6.59 1.17
C GLU A 64 -6.54 -6.94 1.08
N ALA A 65 -6.04 -7.08 -0.15
CA ALA A 65 -4.64 -7.26 -0.44
C ALA A 65 -4.17 -6.15 -1.36
N TYR A 66 -3.00 -5.58 -1.04
CA TYR A 66 -2.37 -4.53 -1.82
C TYR A 66 -0.88 -4.81 -1.96
N ILE A 67 -0.42 -4.78 -3.21
CA ILE A 67 0.99 -4.82 -3.56
C ILE A 67 1.27 -3.56 -4.37
N SER A 68 2.26 -2.78 -3.98
CA SER A 68 2.73 -1.65 -4.77
C SER A 68 4.23 -1.64 -4.88
N LYS A 69 4.74 -1.28 -6.06
CA LYS A 69 6.15 -0.99 -6.31
C LYS A 69 6.31 0.51 -6.39
N PHE A 70 7.35 1.02 -5.75
CA PHE A 70 7.64 2.45 -5.74
C PHE A 70 8.29 2.92 -7.02
N SER A 71 8.02 4.17 -7.36
CA SER A 71 8.80 4.89 -8.37
C SER A 71 10.23 5.07 -7.87
N SER A 72 11.19 4.95 -8.79
CA SER A 72 12.62 4.93 -8.47
C SER A 72 13.05 6.11 -7.58
N GLY A 73 13.74 5.79 -6.48
CA GLY A 73 14.24 6.78 -5.52
C GLY A 73 13.17 7.45 -4.65
N THR A 74 11.92 6.99 -4.71
CA THR A 74 10.81 7.54 -3.93
C THR A 74 10.08 6.47 -3.13
N GLU A 75 9.14 6.90 -2.30
CA GLU A 75 8.15 6.03 -1.63
C GLU A 75 6.75 6.18 -2.27
N MET A 76 6.65 6.76 -3.47
CA MET A 76 5.38 6.93 -4.18
C MET A 76 5.05 5.68 -4.98
N ASP A 77 3.80 5.23 -4.93
CA ASP A 77 3.35 4.05 -5.69
C ASP A 77 3.37 4.33 -7.21
N ASP A 78 3.96 3.42 -7.97
CA ASP A 78 4.10 3.48 -9.43
C ASP A 78 3.25 2.38 -10.10
N SER A 79 3.57 1.11 -9.81
CA SER A 79 2.77 -0.05 -10.21
C SER A 79 2.03 -0.62 -9.00
N GLU A 80 0.73 -0.91 -9.16
CA GLU A 80 -0.11 -1.34 -8.05
C GLU A 80 -1.07 -2.48 -8.42
N ARG A 81 -1.35 -3.33 -7.43
CA ARG A 81 -2.40 -4.33 -7.46
C ARG A 81 -3.19 -4.28 -6.16
N PHE A 82 -4.50 -4.08 -6.31
CA PHE A 82 -5.43 -4.00 -5.20
C PHE A 82 -6.58 -4.97 -5.44
N VAL A 83 -6.81 -5.87 -4.49
CA VAL A 83 -7.88 -6.86 -4.55
C VAL A 83 -8.69 -6.80 -3.28
N VAL A 84 -10.01 -6.81 -3.44
CA VAL A 84 -10.99 -6.88 -2.37
C VAL A 84 -11.76 -8.17 -2.52
N TRP A 85 -11.88 -8.92 -1.44
CA TRP A 85 -12.69 -10.12 -1.39
C TRP A 85 -13.58 -10.12 -0.14
N VAL A 86 -14.83 -10.54 -0.29
CA VAL A 86 -15.79 -10.63 0.81
C VAL A 86 -16.06 -12.10 1.10
N ASP A 87 -15.78 -12.51 2.33
CA ASP A 87 -16.09 -13.85 2.83
C ASP A 87 -17.57 -13.91 3.21
N GLU A 88 -18.44 -14.15 2.23
CA GLU A 88 -19.90 -14.16 2.43
C GLU A 88 -20.32 -15.23 3.44
N GLU A 89 -19.65 -16.38 3.43
CA GLU A 89 -19.95 -17.52 4.29
C GLU A 89 -19.21 -17.46 5.64
N LYS A 90 -18.36 -16.45 5.85
CA LYS A 90 -17.60 -16.24 7.08
C LYS A 90 -16.73 -17.45 7.47
N ALA A 91 -16.25 -18.21 6.49
CA ALA A 91 -15.45 -19.42 6.71
C ALA A 91 -14.02 -19.09 7.20
N ASN A 92 -13.50 -17.92 6.84
CA ASN A 92 -12.15 -17.46 7.12
C ASN A 92 -12.12 -16.42 8.24
N MET A 93 -12.89 -16.62 9.31
CA MET A 93 -13.01 -15.65 10.41
C MET A 93 -12.04 -15.86 11.59
N SER A 94 -11.12 -16.81 11.47
CA SER A 94 -10.16 -17.17 12.53
C SER A 94 -9.39 -15.96 13.06
N LYS A 95 -9.17 -15.92 14.38
CA LYS A 95 -8.34 -14.90 15.01
C LYS A 95 -6.87 -15.12 14.62
N VAL A 96 -6.17 -14.03 14.33
CA VAL A 96 -4.71 -14.05 14.12
C VAL A 96 -4.04 -14.06 15.49
N ALA A 97 -3.32 -15.14 15.80
CA ALA A 97 -2.60 -15.30 17.08
C ALA A 97 -1.13 -14.88 17.00
N GLN A 98 -0.53 -14.98 15.80
CA GLN A 98 0.88 -14.68 15.56
C GLN A 98 1.06 -14.14 14.14
N VAL A 99 2.09 -13.32 13.97
CA VAL A 99 2.59 -12.89 12.66
C VAL A 99 4.00 -13.43 12.48
N GLN A 100 4.25 -14.10 11.37
CA GLN A 100 5.56 -14.57 10.96
C GLN A 100 6.05 -13.73 9.78
N ILE A 101 7.31 -13.33 9.84
CA ILE A 101 8.00 -12.61 8.77
C ILE A 101 9.23 -13.42 8.41
N SER A 102 9.45 -13.61 7.12
CA SER A 102 10.55 -14.43 6.62
C SER A 102 11.11 -13.84 5.33
N ILE A 103 12.42 -13.67 5.32
CA ILE A 103 13.22 -13.45 4.11
C ILE A 103 13.93 -14.77 3.85
N CYS A 104 13.73 -15.36 2.67
CA CYS A 104 14.20 -16.71 2.37
C CYS A 104 14.85 -16.75 0.99
N GLN A 105 15.83 -17.65 0.85
CA GLN A 105 16.42 -18.01 -0.43
C GLN A 105 15.99 -19.43 -0.83
N PHE A 106 15.90 -19.68 -2.13
CA PHE A 106 15.72 -21.03 -2.65
C PHE A 106 17.08 -21.69 -2.90
N SER A 107 17.42 -22.70 -2.10
CA SER A 107 18.65 -23.48 -2.23
C SER A 107 19.92 -22.60 -2.23
N ASN A 108 20.91 -22.95 -3.05
CA ASN A 108 22.17 -22.23 -3.27
C ASN A 108 22.13 -21.35 -4.53
N ASN A 109 20.96 -20.98 -5.03
CA ASN A 109 20.84 -20.20 -6.26
C ASN A 109 21.44 -18.79 -6.07
N MET A 110 22.19 -18.26 -7.06
CA MET A 110 22.84 -16.94 -6.95
C MET A 110 21.77 -15.85 -6.71
N PHE A 111 21.83 -15.25 -5.54
CA PHE A 111 20.70 -14.63 -4.86
C PHE A 111 20.57 -13.12 -5.11
N CYS A 112 19.34 -12.62 -4.94
CA CYS A 112 19.09 -11.22 -4.60
C CYS A 112 19.98 -10.86 -3.39
N GLN A 113 20.95 -9.97 -3.59
CA GLN A 113 21.97 -9.65 -2.59
C GLN A 113 21.41 -8.79 -1.45
N ASP A 114 20.37 -8.01 -1.73
CA ASP A 114 19.82 -7.03 -0.81
C ASP A 114 18.31 -7.24 -0.64
N MET A 115 17.95 -7.83 0.50
CA MET A 115 16.57 -7.91 0.97
C MET A 115 16.47 -7.28 2.35
N SER A 116 15.71 -6.21 2.46
CA SER A 116 15.44 -5.52 3.73
C SER A 116 13.95 -5.24 3.91
N ILE A 117 13.57 -5.02 5.16
CA ILE A 117 12.27 -4.48 5.52
C ILE A 117 12.55 -3.13 6.17
N ASP A 118 12.20 -2.05 5.48
CA ASP A 118 12.45 -0.69 5.95
C ASP A 118 11.48 -0.29 7.08
N ASP A 119 10.22 -0.73 7.01
CA ASP A 119 9.18 -0.46 8.02
C ASP A 119 8.21 -1.65 8.14
N LEU A 120 7.76 -1.91 9.37
CA LEU A 120 6.78 -2.94 9.69
C LEU A 120 5.78 -2.41 10.71
N LYS A 121 4.51 -2.39 10.31
CA LYS A 121 3.40 -1.97 11.16
C LYS A 121 2.34 -3.06 11.19
N ILE A 122 1.96 -3.47 12.40
CA ILE A 122 0.89 -4.44 12.65
C ILE A 122 -0.02 -3.84 13.70
N TRP A 123 -1.29 -3.67 13.37
CA TRP A 123 -2.27 -3.11 14.28
C TRP A 123 -3.62 -3.79 14.13
N LYS A 124 -4.44 -3.67 15.17
CA LYS A 124 -5.83 -4.12 15.16
C LYS A 124 -6.73 -2.97 14.74
N VAL A 125 -7.51 -3.16 13.70
CA VAL A 125 -8.60 -2.24 13.34
C VAL A 125 -9.75 -2.45 14.33
N ASN A 126 -10.08 -1.42 15.10
CA ASN A 126 -11.28 -1.39 15.92
C ASN A 126 -12.39 -0.71 15.12
N MET A 127 -13.40 -1.48 14.69
CA MET A 127 -14.56 -0.90 14.00
C MET A 127 -15.38 -0.09 15.00
N ASN A 128 -15.33 1.25 14.90
CA ASN A 128 -16.19 2.12 15.68
C ASN A 128 -17.60 2.08 15.11
N THR A 129 -18.54 1.60 15.91
CA THR A 129 -19.98 1.63 15.60
C THR A 129 -20.48 3.07 15.62
N GLN A 130 -20.97 3.55 14.46
CA GLN A 130 -21.79 4.74 14.23
C GLN A 130 -21.22 6.12 14.64
N GLY A 131 -21.11 7.03 13.66
CA GLY A 131 -21.33 8.46 13.89
C GLY A 131 -20.17 9.45 13.69
N ASN A 132 -18.93 9.00 13.46
CA ASN A 132 -17.81 9.94 13.27
C ASN A 132 -17.52 10.21 11.78
N LEU A 133 -17.25 11.48 11.46
CA LEU A 133 -16.76 11.89 10.14
C LEU A 133 -15.56 11.02 9.76
N PRO A 134 -15.43 10.61 8.47
CA PRO A 134 -14.28 9.83 8.03
C PRO A 134 -12.99 10.63 8.26
N TYR A 135 -12.11 10.11 9.11
CA TYR A 135 -10.76 10.65 9.28
C TYR A 135 -9.94 10.27 8.04
N ILE A 136 -9.42 11.30 7.36
CA ILE A 136 -8.70 11.16 6.10
C ILE A 136 -7.22 10.84 6.32
N ALA A 137 -6.67 11.24 7.47
CA ALA A 137 -5.29 10.99 7.87
C ALA A 137 -5.18 11.01 9.40
N ASP A 138 -4.23 10.24 9.93
CA ASP A 138 -3.89 10.19 11.36
C ASP A 138 -2.67 11.05 11.68
N LYS A 139 -2.47 11.33 12.98
CA LYS A 139 -1.30 12.10 13.44
C LYS A 139 -0.01 11.33 13.12
N GLY A 140 0.81 11.90 12.22
CA GLY A 140 2.08 11.32 11.80
C GLY A 140 2.11 10.95 10.32
N ASP A 141 0.96 10.91 9.65
CA ASP A 141 0.87 10.65 8.22
C ASP A 141 1.50 11.78 7.39
N LYS A 142 2.27 11.39 6.40
CA LYS A 142 2.88 12.24 5.38
C LYS A 142 1.92 12.35 4.21
N ILE A 143 1.23 13.49 4.17
CA ILE A 143 0.37 13.87 3.04
C ILE A 143 1.20 14.70 2.06
N VAL A 144 1.24 14.27 0.80
CA VAL A 144 1.90 15.01 -0.29
C VAL A 144 0.86 15.38 -1.34
N VAL A 145 0.70 16.68 -1.56
CA VAL A 145 -0.13 17.26 -2.62
C VAL A 145 0.80 17.76 -3.72
N ASP A 146 0.81 17.09 -4.86
CA ASP A 146 1.58 17.48 -6.04
C ASP A 146 0.63 18.07 -7.09
N THR A 147 0.67 19.40 -7.23
CA THR A 147 -0.16 20.14 -8.18
C THR A 147 0.35 20.05 -9.61
N GLU A 148 1.64 19.74 -9.83
CA GLU A 148 2.22 19.54 -11.17
C GLU A 148 1.77 18.19 -11.75
N ARG A 149 1.81 17.13 -10.94
CA ARG A 149 1.36 15.77 -11.30
C ARG A 149 -0.13 15.52 -11.05
N ARG A 150 -0.86 16.51 -10.49
CA ARG A 150 -2.29 16.42 -10.14
C ARG A 150 -2.61 15.22 -9.24
N SER A 151 -1.69 14.89 -8.33
CA SER A 151 -1.78 13.73 -7.43
C SER A 151 -1.81 14.16 -5.97
N VAL A 152 -2.54 13.41 -5.16
CA VAL A 152 -2.51 13.50 -3.71
C VAL A 152 -2.12 12.12 -3.21
N THR A 153 -1.17 12.06 -2.28
CA THR A 153 -0.77 10.81 -1.65
C THR A 153 -0.75 10.94 -0.14
N ILE A 154 -1.11 9.86 0.55
CA ILE A 154 -0.97 9.70 2.01
C ILE A 154 -0.05 8.52 2.22
N GLU A 155 1.09 8.70 2.89
CA GLU A 155 2.11 7.66 3.02
C GLU A 155 2.50 7.06 1.65
N GLY A 156 2.58 7.92 0.62
CA GLY A 156 2.89 7.54 -0.76
C GLY A 156 1.78 6.77 -1.52
N LYS A 157 0.67 6.40 -0.86
CA LYS A 157 -0.53 5.79 -1.46
C LYS A 157 -1.37 6.82 -2.18
N SER A 158 -1.87 6.49 -3.36
CA SER A 158 -2.76 7.38 -4.10
C SER A 158 -4.06 7.63 -3.31
N ALA A 159 -4.28 8.87 -2.93
CA ALA A 159 -5.44 9.33 -2.17
C ALA A 159 -6.51 9.90 -3.12
N ARG A 160 -6.77 9.22 -4.26
CA ARG A 160 -7.72 9.72 -5.28
C ARG A 160 -9.12 9.95 -4.73
N ASN A 161 -9.56 9.13 -3.77
CA ASN A 161 -10.87 9.26 -3.13
C ASN A 161 -11.00 10.54 -2.28
N ILE A 162 -9.87 11.18 -1.92
CA ILE A 162 -9.82 12.45 -1.18
C ILE A 162 -9.68 13.63 -2.15
N LYS A 163 -9.46 13.39 -3.44
CA LYS A 163 -9.45 14.44 -4.46
C LYS A 163 -10.79 15.15 -4.55
N ASP A 164 -11.89 14.52 -4.16
CA ASP A 164 -13.20 15.18 -4.03
C ASP A 164 -13.21 16.31 -2.98
N LEU A 165 -12.32 16.28 -1.97
CA LEU A 165 -12.11 17.41 -1.06
C LEU A 165 -11.45 18.61 -1.75
N PHE A 166 -10.65 18.35 -2.78
CA PHE A 166 -9.99 19.36 -3.60
C PHE A 166 -10.57 19.31 -5.01
N SER A 167 -11.83 19.76 -5.15
CA SER A 167 -12.50 19.95 -6.45
C SER A 167 -11.60 20.64 -7.48
N SER A 168 -10.67 21.47 -7.03
CA SER A 168 -9.56 22.00 -7.81
C SER A 168 -8.28 22.08 -6.98
N PHE A 169 -7.13 21.86 -7.62
CA PHE A 169 -5.83 22.12 -6.99
C PHE A 169 -5.60 23.63 -6.84
N PRO A 170 -4.99 24.08 -5.73
CA PRO A 170 -4.66 25.48 -5.55
C PRO A 170 -3.69 25.96 -6.61
N ILE A 171 -3.99 27.12 -7.21
CA ILE A 171 -3.16 27.79 -8.21
C ILE A 171 -2.47 28.97 -7.52
N ILE A 172 -1.14 29.03 -7.58
CA ILE A 172 -0.36 30.17 -7.10
C ILE A 172 -0.38 31.25 -8.18
N GLN A 173 -0.95 32.41 -7.87
CA GLN A 173 -1.02 33.55 -8.79
C GLN A 173 0.21 34.44 -8.68
N ARG A 174 0.49 35.25 -9.72
CA ARG A 174 1.57 36.25 -9.65
C ARG A 174 1.20 37.33 -8.63
N GLY A 175 2.06 37.55 -7.63
CA GLY A 175 1.83 38.51 -6.56
C GLY A 175 1.74 37.83 -5.19
N LYS A 176 0.96 38.41 -4.27
CA LYS A 176 0.82 37.90 -2.90
C LYS A 176 -0.20 36.77 -2.86
N ASN A 177 0.22 35.60 -2.39
CA ASN A 177 -0.65 34.47 -2.09
C ASN A 177 -0.62 34.22 -0.58
N ARG A 178 -1.77 33.86 0.00
CA ARG A 178 -1.88 33.42 1.39
C ARG A 178 -2.23 31.94 1.37
N LEU A 179 -1.37 31.12 1.98
CA LEU A 179 -1.58 29.69 2.09
C LEU A 179 -1.73 29.36 3.57
N GLU A 180 -2.91 28.90 3.94
CA GLU A 180 -3.25 28.58 5.32
C GLU A 180 -3.49 27.09 5.48
N ILE A 181 -3.03 26.58 6.61
CA ILE A 181 -3.12 25.17 6.93
C ILE A 181 -4.00 25.06 8.15
N MET A 182 -5.18 24.49 7.97
CA MET A 182 -6.16 24.30 9.03
C MET A 182 -6.45 22.82 9.24
N PRO A 183 -6.55 22.36 10.51
CA PRO A 183 -6.25 23.11 11.72
C PRO A 183 -4.74 23.41 11.89
N PRO A 184 -4.35 24.47 12.63
CA PRO A 184 -2.95 24.92 12.73
C PRO A 184 -2.02 23.92 13.46
N ASN A 185 -2.58 22.93 14.18
CA ASN A 185 -1.86 21.93 14.95
C ASN A 185 -1.69 20.57 14.25
N ILE A 186 -1.82 20.51 12.92
CA ILE A 186 -1.68 19.24 12.17
C ILE A 186 -0.24 18.76 11.96
N GLY A 187 0.76 19.50 12.45
CA GLY A 187 2.17 19.11 12.39
C GLY A 187 3.03 20.07 11.57
N LYS A 188 4.10 19.55 10.95
CA LYS A 188 5.02 20.34 10.13
C LYS A 188 4.57 20.30 8.68
N ALA A 189 4.30 21.46 8.10
CA ALA A 189 4.04 21.59 6.68
C ALA A 189 5.21 22.23 5.96
N LYS A 190 5.53 21.72 4.77
CA LYS A 190 6.53 22.28 3.86
C LYS A 190 5.86 22.53 2.52
N VAL A 191 6.00 23.75 2.01
CA VAL A 191 5.49 24.15 0.70
C VAL A 191 6.69 24.45 -0.18
N THR A 192 6.72 23.85 -1.37
CA THR A 192 7.70 24.13 -2.41
C THR A 192 6.97 24.58 -3.66
N TYR A 193 7.38 25.70 -4.24
CA TYR A 193 6.84 26.20 -5.49
C TYR A 193 7.98 26.36 -6.51
N ARG A 194 7.66 26.22 -7.80
CA ARG A 194 8.57 26.51 -8.91
C ARG A 194 8.01 27.68 -9.68
N GLU A 195 8.78 28.75 -9.84
CA GLU A 195 8.38 29.86 -10.71
C GLU A 195 8.28 29.38 -12.16
N ARG A 196 7.17 29.70 -12.82
CA ARG A 196 7.02 29.53 -14.26
C ARG A 196 7.25 30.89 -14.91
N TYR A 197 8.38 31.03 -15.59
CA TYR A 197 8.65 32.19 -16.44
C TYR A 197 7.87 32.05 -17.75
N LYS A 198 7.29 33.14 -18.22
CA LYS A 198 6.90 33.34 -19.62
C LYS A 198 7.82 34.39 -20.21
#